data_AF-A0A662W8B6-F1
#
_entry.id   AF-A0A662W8B6-F1
#
_cell.length_a   1.000
_cell.length_b   1.000
_cell.length_c   1.000
_cell.angle_alpha   90.00
_cell.angle_beta   90.00
_cell.angle_gamma   90.00
#
_symmetry.space_group_name_H-M   'P 1'
#
loop_
_entity.id
_entity.type
_entity.pdbx_description
1 polymer ?
#
loop_
_entity_poly.entity_id
_entity_poly.type
_entity_poly.pdbx_seq_one_letter_code
_entity_poly.pdbx_strand_id
1 'polypeptide(L)'
;LPDTQRVLLEVARYIREVYLSQYAYHEVDTYCSVEKQYDMMKAIKELEGIFYKALEMGRTIDEIENVEGKDDFAKAKFEEDYKPKLEAALEKIRKNLLGG
;
A
#
# COMPACT_ATOMS: atom_id res chain seq x y z
N LEU A 1 9.92 -19.73 -0.39
CA LEU A 1 10.60 -18.57 -0.98
C LEU A 1 11.35 -17.85 0.14
N PRO A 2 12.56 -17.30 -0.11
CA PRO A 2 13.20 -16.35 0.80
C PRO A 2 12.25 -15.20 1.13
N ASP A 3 12.34 -14.65 2.35
CA ASP A 3 11.41 -13.62 2.82
C ASP A 3 11.45 -12.35 1.95
N THR A 4 12.63 -11.97 1.44
CA THR A 4 12.79 -10.88 0.46
C THR A 4 11.95 -11.10 -0.80
N GLN A 5 11.86 -12.35 -1.28
CA GLN A 5 11.03 -12.68 -2.44
C GLN A 5 9.54 -12.68 -2.09
N ARG A 6 9.17 -13.01 -0.84
CA ARG A 6 7.78 -12.87 -0.38
C ARG A 6 7.37 -11.39 -0.30
N VAL A 7 8.23 -10.51 0.23
CA VAL A 7 8.00 -9.05 0.24
C VAL A 7 7.81 -8.53 -1.19
N LEU A 8 8.63 -8.98 -2.14
CA LEU A 8 8.46 -8.61 -3.55
C LEU A 8 7.08 -8.99 -4.09
N LEU A 9 6.61 -10.22 -3.81
CA LEU A 9 5.30 -10.69 -4.24
C LEU A 9 4.16 -9.92 -3.56
N GLU A 10 4.35 -9.54 -2.31
CA GLU A 10 3.42 -8.72 -1.55
C GLU A 10 3.26 -7.33 -2.18
N VAL A 11 4.36 -6.64 -2.48
CA VAL A 11 4.34 -5.35 -3.19
C VAL A 11 3.71 -5.49 -4.58
N ALA A 12 4.03 -6.57 -5.31
CA ALA A 12 3.38 -6.85 -6.59
C ALA A 12 1.86 -7.05 -6.46
N ARG A 13 1.38 -7.60 -5.33
CA ARG A 13 -0.05 -7.71 -5.04
C ARG A 13 -0.69 -6.32 -4.94
N TYR A 14 -0.07 -5.38 -4.20
CA TYR A 14 -0.57 -3.99 -4.12
C TYR A 14 -0.61 -3.30 -5.48
N ILE A 15 0.39 -3.50 -6.35
CA ILE A 15 0.35 -2.97 -7.72
C ILE A 15 -0.87 -3.50 -8.47
N ARG A 16 -1.15 -4.80 -8.39
CA ARG A 16 -2.31 -5.39 -9.09
C ARG A 16 -3.65 -4.92 -8.52
N GLU A 17 -3.80 -4.92 -7.20
CA GLU A 17 -5.09 -4.71 -6.55
C GLU A 17 -5.43 -3.23 -6.34
N VAL A 18 -4.43 -2.40 -6.07
CA VAL A 18 -4.63 -0.97 -5.74
C VAL A 18 -4.44 -0.08 -6.96
N TYR A 19 -3.49 -0.40 -7.84
CA TYR A 19 -3.17 0.45 -8.99
C TYR A 19 -3.80 -0.03 -10.31
N LEU A 20 -3.61 -1.31 -10.67
CA LEU A 20 -4.06 -1.83 -11.96
C LEU A 20 -5.57 -2.15 -12.01
N SER A 21 -6.14 -2.58 -10.88
CA SER A 21 -7.56 -2.93 -10.82
C SER A 21 -8.42 -1.69 -10.61
N GLN A 22 -9.16 -1.29 -11.64
CA GLN A 22 -10.13 -0.20 -11.60
C GLN A 22 -11.56 -0.74 -11.77
N TYR A 23 -12.46 -0.33 -10.89
CA TYR A 23 -13.86 -0.75 -10.94
C TYR A 23 -14.68 0.23 -11.76
N ALA A 24 -14.92 -0.11 -13.04
CA ALA A 24 -15.61 0.74 -14.00
C ALA A 24 -17.05 1.15 -13.61
N TYR A 25 -17.68 0.46 -12.66
CA TYR A 25 -19.03 0.77 -12.18
C TYR A 25 -19.07 1.49 -10.82
N HIS A 26 -17.90 1.82 -10.24
CA HIS A 26 -17.82 2.52 -8.94
C HIS A 26 -17.79 4.03 -9.16
N GLU A 27 -18.58 4.79 -8.41
CA GLU A 27 -18.75 6.25 -8.60
C GLU A 27 -17.42 7.03 -8.57
N VAL A 28 -16.48 6.58 -7.74
CA VAL A 28 -15.17 7.25 -7.55
C VAL A 28 -14.03 6.59 -8.34
N ASP A 29 -14.13 5.28 -8.63
CA ASP A 29 -13.04 4.51 -9.26
C ASP A 29 -13.31 4.29 -10.77
N THR A 30 -14.44 4.81 -11.28
CA THR A 30 -14.78 4.84 -12.70
C THR A 30 -13.84 5.73 -13.51
N TYR A 31 -13.20 6.72 -12.89
CA TYR A 31 -12.25 7.63 -13.52
C TYR A 31 -11.15 8.02 -12.52
N CYS A 32 -9.89 7.85 -12.92
CA CYS A 32 -8.74 8.16 -12.08
C CYS A 32 -7.84 9.18 -12.80
N SER A 33 -7.68 10.37 -12.21
CA SER A 33 -6.82 11.42 -12.76
C SER A 33 -5.35 10.98 -12.80
N VAL A 34 -4.55 11.58 -13.69
CA VAL A 34 -3.10 11.31 -13.77
C VAL A 34 -2.40 11.60 -12.44
N GLU A 35 -2.84 12.63 -11.73
CA GLU A 35 -2.34 12.97 -10.39
C GLU A 35 -2.62 11.85 -9.38
N LYS A 36 -3.87 11.36 -9.33
CA LYS A 36 -4.24 10.24 -8.45
C LYS A 36 -3.47 8.97 -8.80
N GLN A 37 -3.27 8.66 -10.08
CA GLN A 37 -2.43 7.53 -10.51
C GLN A 37 -0.99 7.69 -10.02
N TYR A 38 -0.38 8.86 -10.25
CA TYR A 38 1.00 9.13 -9.80
C TYR A 38 1.14 8.99 -8.28
N ASP A 39 0.23 9.57 -7.52
CA ASP A 39 0.26 9.52 -6.05
C ASP A 39 0.09 8.09 -5.52
N MET A 40 -0.79 7.29 -6.12
CA MET A 40 -0.96 5.87 -5.73
C MET A 40 0.30 5.06 -6.01
N MET A 41 0.93 5.23 -7.17
CA MET A 41 2.18 4.54 -7.48
C MET A 41 3.33 4.99 -6.55
N LYS A 42 3.41 6.29 -6.24
CA LYS A 42 4.38 6.83 -5.29
C LYS A 42 4.17 6.23 -3.90
N ALA A 43 2.93 6.11 -3.45
CA ALA A 43 2.59 5.51 -2.16
C ALA A 43 2.96 4.02 -2.10
N ILE A 44 2.73 3.25 -3.18
CA ILE A 44 3.17 1.85 -3.27
C ILE A 44 4.70 1.75 -3.21
N LYS A 45 5.42 2.68 -3.87
CA LYS A 45 6.89 2.73 -3.81
C LYS A 45 7.40 3.02 -2.39
N GLU A 46 6.71 3.87 -1.66
CA GLU A 46 7.03 4.13 -0.25
C GLU A 46 6.75 2.92 0.64
N LEU A 47 5.60 2.26 0.43
CA LEU A 47 5.21 1.04 1.13
C LEU A 47 6.23 -0.08 0.94
N GLU A 48 6.73 -0.27 -0.28
CA GLU A 48 7.84 -1.19 -0.59
C GLU A 48 9.06 -0.91 0.29
N GLY A 49 9.47 0.37 0.38
CA GLY A 49 10.60 0.77 1.21
C GLY A 49 10.39 0.50 2.70
N ILE A 50 9.16 0.67 3.20
CA ILE A 50 8.80 0.33 4.58
C ILE A 50 8.91 -1.18 4.82
N PHE A 51 8.41 -2.00 3.89
CA PHE A 51 8.42 -3.46 4.05
C PHE A 51 9.83 -4.04 4.06
N TYR A 52 10.71 -3.59 3.15
CA TYR A 52 12.10 -4.05 3.17
C TYR A 52 12.84 -3.59 4.42
N LYS A 53 12.63 -2.35 4.89
CA LYS A 53 13.20 -1.88 6.16
C LYS A 53 12.69 -2.70 7.35
N ALA A 54 11.41 -3.03 7.38
CA ALA A 54 10.83 -3.85 8.44
C ALA A 54 11.51 -5.23 8.49
N LEU A 55 11.74 -5.83 7.31
CA LEU A 55 12.44 -7.10 7.19
C LEU A 55 13.90 -6.99 7.67
N GLU A 56 14.61 -5.91 7.32
CA GLU A 56 15.97 -5.63 7.82
C GLU A 56 16.02 -5.44 9.34
N MET A 57 14.96 -4.89 9.95
CA MET A 57 14.80 -4.73 11.40
C MET A 57 14.41 -6.04 12.12
N GLY A 58 14.29 -7.15 11.39
CA GLY A 58 13.96 -8.46 11.95
C GLY A 58 12.46 -8.72 12.13
N ARG A 59 11.58 -7.91 11.52
CA ARG A 59 10.15 -8.23 11.44
C ARG A 59 9.94 -9.46 10.57
N THR A 60 9.01 -10.30 10.99
CA THR A 60 8.61 -11.47 10.21
C THR A 60 7.78 -11.05 9.01
N ILE A 61 7.83 -11.85 7.95
CA ILE A 61 6.99 -11.63 6.77
C ILE A 61 5.50 -11.66 7.11
N ASP A 62 5.08 -12.48 8.05
CA ASP A 62 3.69 -12.59 8.45
C ASP A 62 3.20 -11.31 9.17
N GLU A 63 4.06 -10.61 9.91
CA GLU A 63 3.77 -9.28 10.47
C GLU A 63 3.61 -8.22 9.36
N ILE A 64 4.42 -8.30 8.29
CA ILE A 64 4.36 -7.37 7.16
C ILE A 64 3.07 -7.58 6.35
N GLU A 65 2.76 -8.83 5.99
CA GLU A 65 1.56 -9.19 5.23
C GLU A 65 0.26 -8.88 6.00
N ASN A 66 0.31 -8.88 7.33
CA ASN A 66 -0.84 -8.65 8.21
C ASN A 66 -0.78 -7.32 8.98
N VAL A 67 0.02 -6.37 8.51
CA VAL A 67 0.14 -5.06 9.15
C VAL A 67 -1.22 -4.35 9.22
N GLU A 68 -1.52 -3.79 10.38
CA GLU A 68 -2.69 -2.97 10.56
C GLU A 68 -2.53 -1.67 9.74
N GLY A 69 -3.51 -1.39 8.86
CA GLY A 69 -3.48 -0.28 7.90
C GLY A 69 -3.44 -0.74 6.44
N LYS A 70 -3.17 -2.02 6.15
CA LYS A 70 -3.19 -2.56 4.77
C LYS A 70 -4.52 -2.38 4.06
N ASP A 71 -5.62 -2.60 4.77
CA ASP A 71 -6.97 -2.48 4.22
C ASP A 71 -7.33 -1.00 3.98
N ASP A 72 -6.88 -0.12 4.87
CA ASP A 72 -7.06 1.33 4.73
C ASP A 72 -6.31 1.84 3.48
N PHE A 73 -5.08 1.34 3.27
CA PHE A 73 -4.28 1.64 2.08
C PHE A 73 -4.95 1.15 0.80
N ALA A 74 -5.48 -0.08 0.79
CA ALA A 74 -6.17 -0.64 -0.37
C ALA A 74 -7.49 0.10 -0.68
N LYS A 75 -8.20 0.56 0.35
CA LYS A 75 -9.47 1.29 0.21
C LYS A 75 -9.30 2.73 -0.25
N ALA A 76 -8.11 3.33 -0.08
CA ALA A 76 -7.85 4.72 -0.45
C ALA A 76 -8.17 5.03 -1.93
N LYS A 77 -8.14 4.04 -2.83
CA LYS A 77 -8.53 4.24 -4.24
C LYS A 77 -10.01 4.57 -4.43
N PHE A 78 -10.88 4.12 -3.52
CA PHE A 78 -12.33 4.35 -3.57
C PHE A 78 -12.76 5.68 -2.95
N GLU A 79 -11.82 6.42 -2.35
CA GLU A 79 -12.09 7.70 -1.70
C GLU A 79 -11.96 8.85 -2.70
N GLU A 80 -12.90 9.81 -2.63
CA GLU A 80 -12.82 11.04 -3.43
C GLU A 80 -11.64 11.89 -2.97
N ASP A 81 -11.53 12.13 -1.66
CA ASP A 81 -10.39 12.80 -1.02
C ASP A 81 -9.35 11.76 -0.58
N TYR A 82 -8.69 11.15 -1.56
CA TYR A 82 -7.78 10.02 -1.34
C TYR A 82 -6.48 10.39 -0.62
N LYS A 83 -5.97 11.62 -0.80
CA LYS A 83 -4.65 12.05 -0.29
C LYS A 83 -4.51 11.89 1.22
N PRO A 84 -5.38 12.50 2.06
CA PRO A 84 -5.25 12.37 3.51
C PRO A 84 -5.46 10.93 3.99
N LYS A 85 -6.31 10.15 3.31
CA LYS A 85 -6.56 8.74 3.63
C LYS A 85 -5.33 7.87 3.33
N LEU A 86 -4.70 8.09 2.18
CA LEU A 86 -3.51 7.39 1.74
C LEU A 86 -2.32 7.69 2.65
N GLU A 87 -2.11 8.96 3.00
CA GLU A 87 -1.07 9.38 3.95
C GLU A 87 -1.30 8.80 5.35
N ALA A 88 -2.54 8.86 5.85
CA ALA A 88 -2.87 8.27 7.15
C ALA A 88 -2.65 6.75 7.18
N ALA A 89 -2.99 6.04 6.10
CA ALA A 89 -2.75 4.61 5.98
C ALA A 89 -1.25 4.28 5.96
N LEU A 90 -0.45 5.03 5.20
CA LEU A 90 1.00 4.88 5.16
C LEU A 90 1.65 5.12 6.53
N GLU A 91 1.28 6.18 7.22
CA GLU A 91 1.82 6.49 8.56
C GLU A 91 1.42 5.44 9.59
N LYS A 92 0.18 4.91 9.51
CA LYS A 92 -0.27 3.80 10.35
C LYS A 92 0.58 2.54 10.12
N ILE A 93 0.81 2.17 8.85
CA ILE A 93 1.66 1.02 8.48
C ILE A 93 3.10 1.24 8.96
N ARG A 94 3.67 2.42 8.72
CA ARG A 94 5.03 2.80 9.13
C ARG A 94 5.20 2.65 10.64
N LYS A 95 4.28 3.21 11.43
CA LYS A 95 4.33 3.14 12.90
C LYS A 95 4.26 1.71 13.41
N ASN A 96 3.43 0.87 12.79
CA ASN A 96 3.26 -0.52 13.22
C ASN A 96 4.46 -1.41 12.87
N LEU A 97 5.15 -1.15 11.75
CA LEU A 97 6.28 -1.98 11.32
C LEU A 97 7.63 -1.49 11.83
N LEU A 98 7.88 -0.19 11.74
CA LEU A 98 9.19 0.40 12.04
C LEU A 98 9.29 0.95 13.48
N GLY A 99 8.16 1.11 14.18
CA GLY A 99 8.12 1.92 15.38
C GLY A 99 8.28 3.41 15.04
N GLY A 100 7.54 4.26 15.73
CA GLY A 100 7.69 5.72 15.60
C GLY A 100 9.06 6.20 16.08
#